data_AF-A0A820Q1Q5-F1
#
_entry.id   AF-A0A820Q1Q5-F1
#
_cell.length_a   1.000
_cell.length_b   1.000
_cell.length_c   1.000
_cell.angle_alpha   90.00
_cell.angle_beta   90.00
_cell.angle_gamma   90.00
#
_symmetry.space_group_name_H-M   'P 1'
#
loop_
_entity.id
_entity.type
_entity.pdbx_description
1 polymer ?
#
loop_
_entity_poly.entity_id
_entity_poly.type
_entity_poly.pdbx_seq_one_letter_code
_entity_poly.pdbx_strand_id
1 'polypeptide(L)'
;GTIGGQEERELLSLEYGVDCFELPRFRKYRFRYEKTKECICKDEDEWCEQIIADINEKMDAKRHVSEQEKNEIEEIQKQSEILLQDVKKELEQLVEQRDRKMKK
;
A
#
# COMPACT_ATOMS: atom_id res chain seq x y z
N GLY A 1 -14.20 11.01 -16.23
CA GLY A 1 -15.22 9.96 -16.29
C GLY A 1 -15.18 9.23 -14.98
N THR A 2 -16.32 9.01 -14.33
CA THR A 2 -16.41 8.17 -13.13
C THR A 2 -16.25 6.72 -13.55
N ILE A 3 -15.16 6.08 -13.12
CA ILE A 3 -14.97 4.63 -13.26
C ILE A 3 -16.08 3.98 -12.42
N GLY A 4 -16.87 3.13 -13.07
CA GLY A 4 -18.28 2.92 -12.74
C GLY A 4 -18.60 1.62 -12.00
N GLY A 5 -17.67 0.67 -11.94
CA GLY A 5 -17.90 -0.63 -11.29
C GLY A 5 -16.95 -0.90 -10.12
N GLN A 6 -17.42 -1.72 -9.16
CA GLN A 6 -16.56 -2.27 -8.09
C GLN A 6 -15.44 -3.14 -8.68
N GLU A 7 -15.76 -3.96 -9.69
CA GLU A 7 -14.79 -4.79 -10.41
C GLU A 7 -13.70 -3.96 -11.10
N GLU A 8 -14.07 -2.83 -11.72
CA GLU A 8 -13.10 -1.93 -12.36
C GLU A 8 -12.17 -1.26 -11.34
N ARG A 9 -12.70 -0.91 -10.16
CA ARG A 9 -11.92 -0.33 -9.07
C ARG A 9 -10.96 -1.34 -8.45
N GLU A 10 -11.42 -2.58 -8.25
CA GLU A 10 -10.59 -3.69 -7.78
C GLU A 10 -9.45 -3.97 -8.77
N LEU A 11 -9.74 -3.99 -10.07
CA LEU A 11 -8.73 -4.17 -11.12
C LEU A 11 -7.67 -3.05 -11.10
N LEU A 12 -8.09 -1.79 -10.95
CA LEU A 12 -7.15 -0.66 -10.94
C LEU A 12 -6.29 -0.62 -9.69
N SER A 13 -6.86 -0.96 -8.55
CA SER A 13 -6.12 -1.10 -7.29
C SER A 13 -5.06 -2.19 -7.40
N LEU A 14 -5.40 -3.33 -8.01
CA LEU A 14 -4.48 -4.44 -8.22
C LEU A 14 -3.36 -4.11 -9.23
N GLU A 15 -3.72 -3.57 -10.40
CA GLU A 15 -2.80 -3.37 -11.52
C GLU A 15 -1.87 -2.16 -11.32
N TYR A 16 -2.40 -1.07 -10.77
CA TYR A 16 -1.70 0.21 -10.69
C TYR A 16 -1.43 0.68 -9.26
N GLY A 17 -1.88 -0.07 -8.24
CA GLY A 17 -1.70 0.32 -6.84
C GLY A 17 -2.40 1.62 -6.48
N VAL A 18 -3.47 1.99 -7.20
CA VAL A 18 -4.20 3.25 -6.99
C VAL A 18 -5.43 3.03 -6.11
N ASP A 19 -5.63 3.93 -5.15
CA ASP A 19 -6.82 3.93 -4.32
C ASP A 19 -7.96 4.70 -5.00
N CYS A 20 -9.13 4.06 -5.07
CA CYS A 20 -10.34 4.69 -5.55
C CYS A 20 -11.14 5.24 -4.36
N PHE A 21 -11.54 6.50 -4.42
CA PHE A 21 -12.43 7.13 -3.44
C PHE A 21 -13.72 7.59 -4.10
N GLU A 22 -14.83 7.46 -3.38
CA GLU A 22 -16.11 7.97 -3.84
C GLU A 22 -16.27 9.40 -3.37
N LEU A 23 -16.14 10.34 -4.31
CA LEU A 23 -16.48 11.74 -4.07
C LEU A 23 -17.98 11.86 -3.78
N PRO A 24 -18.40 12.28 -2.57
CA PRO A 24 -19.81 12.46 -2.29
C PRO A 24 -20.36 13.61 -3.13
N ARG A 25 -21.57 13.45 -3.66
CA ARG A 25 -22.16 14.41 -4.61
C ARG A 25 -22.87 15.54 -3.87
N PHE A 26 -22.53 16.78 -4.23
CA PHE A 26 -23.22 17.96 -3.70
C PHE A 26 -24.63 18.09 -4.31
N ARG A 27 -25.62 18.39 -3.45
CA ARG A 27 -27.07 18.33 -3.72
C ARG A 27 -27.56 19.11 -4.95
N LYS A 28 -26.81 20.10 -5.44
CA LYS A 28 -27.14 20.86 -6.66
C LYS A 28 -26.98 20.05 -7.96
N TYR A 29 -26.18 18.99 -7.98
CA TYR A 29 -25.94 18.17 -9.17
C TYR A 29 -26.98 17.05 -9.28
N ARG A 30 -28.16 17.40 -9.79
CA ARG A 30 -29.25 16.44 -10.05
C ARG A 30 -29.07 15.77 -11.42
N PHE A 31 -28.04 14.96 -11.58
CA PHE A 31 -28.00 13.99 -12.69
C PHE A 31 -28.59 12.67 -12.20
N ARG A 32 -29.71 12.28 -12.84
CA ARG A 32 -30.38 10.99 -12.62
C ARG A 32 -29.45 9.87 -13.10
N TYR A 33 -28.74 9.24 -12.18
CA TYR A 33 -28.23 7.89 -12.34
C TYR A 33 -28.52 7.10 -11.08
N GLU A 34 -28.74 5.81 -11.25
CA GLU A 34 -29.62 4.97 -10.47
C GLU A 34 -29.03 4.46 -9.15
N LYS A 35 -29.91 4.29 -8.15
CA LYS A 35 -30.00 3.17 -7.18
C LYS A 35 -28.76 2.69 -6.39
N THR A 36 -27.65 3.41 -6.33
CA THR A 36 -26.62 3.14 -5.30
C THR A 36 -26.88 3.99 -4.06
N LYS A 37 -26.56 3.45 -2.88
CA LYS A 37 -26.70 4.15 -1.57
C LYS A 37 -25.72 5.32 -1.52
N GLU A 38 -25.99 6.39 -2.25
CA GLU A 38 -25.22 7.62 -2.15
C GLU A 38 -25.50 8.25 -0.77
N CYS A 39 -24.44 8.51 0.00
CA CYS A 39 -24.55 9.33 1.20
C CYS A 39 -24.82 10.78 0.77
N ILE A 40 -25.93 11.36 1.23
CA ILE A 40 -26.30 12.74 0.94
C ILE A 40 -26.03 13.58 2.19
N CYS A 41 -24.90 14.31 2.20
CA CYS A 41 -24.57 15.28 3.24
C CYS A 41 -25.50 16.50 3.18
N LYS A 42 -25.78 17.12 4.33
CA LYS A 42 -26.68 18.27 4.47
C LYS A 42 -25.99 19.60 4.24
N ASP A 43 -24.72 19.70 4.63
CA ASP A 43 -23.88 20.90 4.52
C ASP A 43 -22.43 20.55 4.14
N GLU A 44 -21.62 21.59 3.92
CA GLU A 44 -20.23 21.48 3.45
C GLU A 44 -19.29 20.93 4.54
N ASP A 45 -19.60 21.18 5.81
CA ASP A 45 -18.82 20.69 6.94
C ASP A 45 -18.98 19.17 7.08
N GLU A 46 -20.23 18.65 7.05
CA GLU A 46 -20.53 17.22 7.06
C GLU A 46 -19.92 16.50 5.83
N TRP A 47 -19.83 17.20 4.69
CA TRP A 47 -19.18 16.68 3.50
C TRP A 47 -17.66 16.52 3.69
N CYS A 48 -17.00 17.53 4.25
CA CYS A 48 -15.57 17.48 4.55
C CYS A 48 -15.24 16.40 5.59
N GLU A 49 -16.04 16.30 6.66
CA GLU A 49 -15.85 15.31 7.72
C GLU A 49 -15.92 13.87 7.20
N GLN A 50 -16.84 13.58 6.28
CA GLN A 50 -16.93 12.25 5.68
C GLN A 50 -15.75 11.91 4.78
N ILE A 51 -15.22 12.87 4.02
CA ILE A 51 -14.01 12.68 3.23
C ILE A 51 -12.83 12.35 4.14
N ILE A 52 -12.68 13.09 5.25
CA ILE A 52 -11.63 12.84 6.24
C ILE A 52 -11.78 11.45 6.86
N ALA A 53 -13.02 11.04 7.18
CA ALA A 53 -13.29 9.71 7.71
C ALA A 53 -12.90 8.58 6.74
N ASP A 54 -13.28 8.68 5.46
CA ASP A 54 -12.90 7.68 4.43
C ASP A 54 -11.38 7.62 4.21
N ILE A 55 -10.70 8.77 4.23
CA ILE A 55 -9.24 8.84 4.14
C ILE A 55 -8.60 8.14 5.34
N ASN A 56 -9.06 8.42 6.55
CA ASN A 56 -8.51 7.81 7.76
C ASN A 56 -8.77 6.30 7.79
N GLU A 57 -9.97 5.85 7.39
CA GLU A 57 -10.29 4.43 7.29
C GLU A 57 -9.34 3.71 6.34
N LYS A 58 -9.01 4.32 5.19
CA LYS A 58 -8.05 3.77 4.22
C LYS A 58 -6.60 3.85 4.67
N MET A 59 -6.22 4.86 5.46
CA MET A 59 -4.90 4.94 6.06
C MET A 59 -4.69 3.90 7.17
N ASP A 60 -5.73 3.65 7.96
CA ASP A 60 -5.71 2.66 9.05
C ASP A 60 -5.89 1.23 8.54
N ALA A 61 -6.60 1.05 7.42
CA ALA A 61 -6.67 -0.22 6.72
C ALA A 61 -5.27 -0.57 6.18
N LYS A 62 -4.63 -1.55 6.81
CA LYS A 62 -3.42 -2.16 6.23
C LYS A 62 -3.77 -2.61 4.82
N ARG A 63 -3.04 -2.08 3.83
CA ARG A 63 -3.08 -2.56 2.44
C ARG A 63 -3.16 -4.09 2.46
N HIS A 64 -4.18 -4.63 1.80
CA HIS A 64 -4.28 -6.07 1.65
C HIS A 64 -3.06 -6.55 0.85
N VAL A 65 -2.16 -7.26 1.52
CA VAL A 65 -1.04 -7.93 0.85
C VAL A 65 -1.57 -9.28 0.39
N SER A 66 -1.46 -9.57 -0.91
CA SER A 66 -1.83 -10.87 -1.46
C SER A 66 -0.94 -11.98 -0.90
N GLU A 67 -1.42 -13.22 -0.93
CA GLU A 67 -0.66 -14.36 -0.43
C GLU A 67 0.63 -14.59 -1.25
N GLN A 68 0.58 -14.24 -2.53
CA GLN A 68 1.74 -14.26 -3.42
C GLN A 68 2.79 -13.20 -3.04
N GLU A 69 2.39 -11.95 -2.82
CA GLU A 69 3.29 -10.89 -2.36
C GLU A 69 3.90 -11.22 -0.98
N LYS A 70 3.15 -11.86 -0.08
CA LYS A 70 3.70 -12.32 1.20
C LYS A 70 4.82 -13.34 1.01
N ASN A 71 4.62 -14.31 0.11
CA ASN A 71 5.62 -15.32 -0.19
C ASN A 71 6.87 -14.69 -0.84
N GLU A 72 6.70 -13.74 -1.75
CA GLU A 72 7.81 -13.00 -2.36
C GLU A 72 8.60 -12.20 -1.31
N ILE A 73 7.91 -11.50 -0.40
CA ILE A 73 8.56 -10.78 0.70
C ILE A 73 9.35 -11.74 1.60
N GLU A 74 8.80 -12.90 1.93
CA GLU A 74 9.46 -13.90 2.78
C GLU A 74 10.69 -14.51 2.08
N GLU A 75 10.61 -14.75 0.77
CA GLU A 75 11.73 -15.26 -0.02
C GLU A 75 12.86 -14.22 -0.12
N ILE A 76 12.53 -12.95 -0.36
CA ILE A 76 13.50 -11.84 -0.36
C ILE A 76 14.17 -11.71 1.00
N GLN A 77 13.41 -11.83 2.10
CA GLN A 77 13.97 -11.78 3.45
C GLN A 77 14.97 -12.92 3.70
N LYS A 78 14.63 -14.15 3.31
CA LYS A 78 15.54 -15.30 3.43
C LYS A 78 16.81 -15.10 2.60
N GLN A 79 16.69 -14.63 1.37
CA GLN A 79 17.85 -14.34 0.52
C GLN A 79 18.74 -13.24 1.11
N SER A 80 18.13 -12.18 1.66
CA SER A 80 18.85 -11.10 2.33
C SER A 80 19.62 -11.57 3.55
N GLU A 81 19.03 -12.43 4.38
CA GLU A 81 19.72 -13.00 5.55
C GLU A 81 20.93 -13.86 5.16
N ILE A 82 20.80 -14.68 4.11
CA ILE A 82 21.90 -15.51 3.60
C ILE A 82 23.05 -14.60 3.13
N LEU A 83 22.75 -13.59 2.31
CA LEU A 83 23.75 -12.64 1.82
C LEU A 83 24.45 -11.90 2.96
N LEU A 84 23.70 -11.48 3.99
CA LEU A 84 24.29 -10.82 5.17
C LEU A 84 25.23 -11.74 5.94
N GLN A 85 24.92 -13.04 6.05
CA GLN A 85 25.81 -14.01 6.68
C GLN A 85 27.10 -14.20 5.88
N ASP A 86 27.00 -14.26 4.55
CA ASP A 86 28.17 -14.45 3.70
C ASP A 86 29.09 -13.22 3.71
N VAL A 87 28.52 -12.01 3.62
CA VAL A 87 29.28 -10.76 3.79
C VAL A 87 29.97 -10.73 5.16
N LYS A 88 29.29 -11.15 6.22
CA LYS A 88 29.89 -11.19 7.57
C LYS A 88 31.08 -12.14 7.64
N LYS A 89 30.97 -13.34 7.06
CA LYS A 89 32.08 -14.30 7.00
C LYS A 89 33.27 -13.76 6.21
N GLU A 90 33.03 -13.12 5.05
CA GLU A 90 34.10 -12.50 4.27
C GLU A 90 34.79 -11.38 5.06
N LEU A 91 34.03 -10.57 5.79
CA LEU A 91 34.58 -9.50 6.63
C LEU A 91 35.46 -10.06 7.75
N GLU A 92 35.02 -11.13 8.42
CA GLU A 92 35.79 -11.82 9.45
C GLU A 92 37.11 -12.38 8.88
N GLN A 93 37.08 -12.98 7.68
CA GLN A 93 38.28 -13.47 7.00
C GLN A 93 39.26 -12.35 6.64
N LEU A 94 38.76 -11.20 6.16
CA LEU A 94 39.59 -10.05 5.83
C LEU A 94 40.22 -9.43 7.09
N VAL A 95 39.48 -9.35 8.20
CA VAL A 95 40.02 -8.90 9.49
C VAL A 95 41.12 -9.83 9.98
N GLU A 96 40.91 -11.15 9.90
CA GLU A 96 41.96 -12.12 10.24
C GLU A 96 43.21 -11.98 9.36
N GLN A 97 43.04 -11.78 8.05
CA GLN A 97 44.16 -11.56 7.13
C GLN A 97 44.93 -10.27 7.45
N ARG A 98 44.23 -9.20 7.80
CA ARG A 98 44.84 -7.93 8.25
C ARG A 98 45.66 -8.14 9.51
N ASP A 99 45.09 -8.79 10.51
CA ASP A 99 45.75 -9.00 11.80
C ASP A 99 46.94 -9.96 11.70
N ARG A 100 46.91 -10.93 10.77
CA ARG A 100 48.07 -11.78 10.43
C ARG A 100 49.19 -11.00 9.73
N LYS A 101 48.86 -10.03 8.87
CA LYS A 101 49.85 -9.14 8.22
C LYS A 101 50.50 -8.16 9.18
N MET A 102 49.76 -7.68 10.19
CA MET A 102 50.27 -6.75 11.20
C MET A 102 51.22 -7.40 12.23
N LYS A 103 51.25 -8.73 12.31
CA LYS A 103 52.11 -9.50 13.24
C LYS A 103 53.43 -10.01 12.62
N LYS A 104 53.64 -9.81 11.32
CA LYS A 104 54.89 -10.12 10.61
C LYS A 104 55.65 -8.83 10.33
#